data_AF-A0A524F840-F1
#
_entry.id   AF-A0A524F840-F1
#
_cell.length_a   1.000
_cell.length_b   1.000
_cell.length_c   1.000
_cell.angle_alpha   90.00
_cell.angle_beta   90.00
_cell.angle_gamma   90.00
#
_symmetry.space_group_name_H-M   'P 1'
#
loop_
_entity.id
_entity.type
_entity.pdbx_description
1 polymer ?
#
loop_
_entity_poly.entity_id
_entity_poly.type
_entity_poly.pdbx_seq_one_letter_code
_entity_poly.pdbx_strand_id
1 'polypeptide(L)'
;YTQNDLLIMISGSGETPSSVAITQKAKEIGGKIAFFTTNITSTIGKLSDCIIRIEGKSKDKAISEKTLAPYTSLFDISSLSVLDSIGAILMNILGVSEEDIDKRHASIE
;
A
#
# COMPACT_ATOMS: atom_id res chain seq x y z
N TYR A 1 -6.36 16.32 -0.27
CA TYR A 1 -5.82 15.77 -1.52
C TYR A 1 -5.75 16.87 -2.57
N THR A 2 -4.52 17.24 -2.95
CA THR A 2 -4.18 18.23 -3.97
C THR A 2 -3.18 17.63 -4.97
N GLN A 3 -2.79 18.38 -6.00
CA GLN A 3 -1.75 17.94 -6.95
C GLN A 3 -0.36 17.72 -6.31
N ASN A 4 -0.13 18.27 -5.11
CA ASN A 4 1.12 18.11 -4.36
C ASN A 4 1.07 16.93 -3.38
N ASP A 5 -0.07 16.24 -3.26
CA ASP A 5 -0.25 15.14 -2.34
C ASP A 5 0.08 13.81 -3.01
N LEU A 6 0.46 12.81 -2.20
CA LEU A 6 0.66 11.43 -2.62
C LEU A 6 -0.46 10.55 -2.06
N LEU A 7 -1.17 9.84 -2.94
CA LEU A 7 -2.09 8.77 -2.56
C LEU A 7 -1.32 7.45 -2.52
N ILE A 8 -1.34 6.78 -1.38
CA ILE A 8 -0.80 5.42 -1.23
C ILE A 8 -1.96 4.44 -1.28
N MET A 9 -2.00 3.62 -2.33
CA MET A 9 -2.99 2.57 -2.52
C MET A 9 -2.40 1.21 -2.18
N ILE A 10 -3.14 0.38 -1.45
CA ILE A 10 -2.76 -0.99 -1.11
C ILE A 10 -3.92 -1.90 -1.53
N SER A 11 -3.70 -2.72 -2.56
CA SER A 11 -4.70 -3.68 -3.03
C SER A 11 -4.05 -4.81 -3.81
N GLY A 12 -4.27 -6.05 -3.36
CA GLY A 12 -3.69 -7.23 -3.98
C GLY A 12 -4.12 -7.43 -5.44
N SER A 13 -5.43 -7.33 -5.72
CA SER A 13 -5.99 -7.46 -7.08
C SER A 13 -5.94 -6.16 -7.88
N GLY A 14 -6.01 -5.00 -7.20
CA GLY A 14 -6.11 -3.68 -7.84
C GLY A 14 -7.45 -3.38 -8.50
N GLU A 15 -8.49 -4.15 -8.16
CA GLU A 15 -9.83 -4.06 -8.77
C GLU A 15 -10.94 -3.79 -7.72
N THR A 16 -10.60 -3.53 -6.46
CA THR A 16 -11.60 -3.19 -5.43
C THR A 16 -12.35 -1.91 -5.84
N PRO A 17 -13.69 -1.92 -5.99
CA PRO A 17 -14.42 -0.81 -6.62
C PRO A 17 -14.23 0.55 -5.94
N SER A 18 -14.27 0.60 -4.60
CA SER A 18 -14.03 1.84 -3.84
C SER A 18 -12.61 2.36 -4.04
N SER A 19 -11.61 1.49 -4.01
CA SER A 19 -10.21 1.83 -4.26
C SER A 19 -9.99 2.34 -5.68
N VAL A 20 -10.64 1.73 -6.68
CA VAL A 20 -10.59 2.18 -8.08
C VAL A 20 -11.19 3.59 -8.20
N ALA A 21 -12.37 3.82 -7.62
CA ALA A 21 -13.03 5.13 -7.66
C ALA A 21 -12.18 6.24 -7.00
N ILE A 22 -11.58 5.96 -5.84
CA ILE A 22 -10.67 6.90 -5.15
C ILE A 22 -9.44 7.19 -6.00
N THR A 23 -8.83 6.16 -6.60
CA THR A 23 -7.64 6.28 -7.46
C THR A 23 -7.93 7.12 -8.70
N GLN A 24 -9.07 6.88 -9.37
CA GLN A 24 -9.52 7.68 -10.50
C GLN A 24 -9.68 9.14 -10.09
N LYS A 25 -10.33 9.41 -8.95
CA LYS A 25 -10.51 10.78 -8.49
C LYS A 25 -9.20 11.48 -8.16
N ALA A 26 -8.25 10.76 -7.54
CA ALA A 26 -6.92 11.30 -7.26
C ALA A 26 -6.15 11.63 -8.55
N LYS A 27 -6.29 10.80 -9.60
CA LYS A 27 -5.68 11.05 -10.91
C LYS A 27 -6.28 12.29 -11.60
N GLU A 28 -7.61 12.46 -11.52
CA GLU A 28 -8.29 13.66 -12.02
C GLU A 28 -7.81 14.95 -11.33
N ILE A 29 -7.56 14.89 -10.02
CA ILE A 29 -7.04 16.03 -9.23
C ILE A 29 -5.57 16.33 -9.60
N GLY A 30 -4.85 15.36 -10.17
CA GLY A 30 -3.46 15.51 -10.60
C GLY A 30 -2.40 15.20 -9.53
N GLY A 31 -2.80 14.66 -8.38
CA GLY A 31 -1.85 14.21 -7.36
C GLY A 31 -1.15 12.89 -7.76
N LYS A 32 -0.09 12.53 -7.05
CA LYS A 32 0.71 11.32 -7.35
C LYS A 32 0.12 10.09 -6.70
N ILE A 33 0.30 8.93 -7.34
CA ILE A 33 -0.23 7.66 -6.85
C ILE A 33 0.91 6.63 -6.75
N ALA A 34 1.15 6.14 -5.53
CA ALA A 34 1.99 4.98 -5.25
C ALA A 34 1.12 3.78 -4.93
N PHE A 35 1.40 2.63 -5.55
CA PHE A 35 0.51 1.46 -5.48
C PHE A 35 1.23 0.17 -5.12
N PHE A 36 0.79 -0.45 -4.04
CA PHE A 36 1.26 -1.75 -3.52
C PHE A 36 0.31 -2.85 -4.00
N THR A 37 0.82 -3.78 -4.80
CA THR A 37 -0.03 -4.78 -5.45
C THR A 37 0.70 -6.05 -5.88
N THR A 38 -0.06 -7.12 -6.07
CA THR A 38 0.41 -8.31 -6.79
C THR A 38 0.14 -8.22 -8.30
N ASN A 39 -0.88 -7.43 -8.71
CA ASN A 39 -1.36 -7.32 -10.08
C ASN A 39 -1.03 -5.93 -10.66
N ILE A 40 0.14 -5.83 -11.26
CA ILE A 40 0.64 -4.58 -11.86
C ILE A 40 -0.18 -4.13 -13.08
N THR A 41 -0.96 -5.03 -13.69
CA THR A 41 -1.77 -4.76 -14.89
C THR A 41 -3.22 -4.37 -14.60
N SER A 42 -3.57 -4.30 -13.31
CA SER A 42 -4.92 -3.93 -12.83
C SER A 42 -5.33 -2.51 -13.19
N THR A 43 -6.61 -2.19 -13.00
CA THR A 43 -7.16 -0.85 -13.19
C THR A 43 -6.39 0.20 -12.39
N ILE A 44 -6.12 -0.04 -11.10
CA ILE A 44 -5.31 0.88 -10.29
C ILE A 44 -3.86 0.93 -10.79
N GLY A 45 -3.29 -0.21 -11.20
CA GLY A 45 -1.94 -0.29 -11.76
C GLY A 45 -1.72 0.64 -12.95
N LYS A 46 -2.69 0.70 -13.88
CA LYS A 46 -2.64 1.59 -15.06
C LYS A 46 -2.72 3.08 -14.72
N LEU A 47 -3.29 3.45 -13.57
CA LEU A 47 -3.45 4.84 -13.14
C LEU A 47 -2.25 5.35 -12.32
N SER A 48 -1.48 4.43 -11.75
CA SER A 48 -0.44 4.71 -10.75
C SER A 48 0.85 5.28 -11.35
N ASP A 49 1.51 6.17 -10.63
CA ASP A 49 2.78 6.78 -11.04
C ASP A 49 4.00 5.96 -10.55
N CYS A 50 3.83 5.24 -9.42
CA CYS A 50 4.84 4.32 -8.88
C CYS A 50 4.14 3.02 -8.46
N ILE A 51 4.72 1.88 -8.84
CA ILE A 51 4.19 0.55 -8.48
C ILE A 51 5.23 -0.19 -7.66
N ILE A 52 4.85 -0.58 -6.45
CA ILE A 52 5.58 -1.49 -5.58
C ILE A 52 4.93 -2.86 -5.73
N ARG A 53 5.59 -3.74 -6.48
CA ARG A 53 5.13 -5.12 -6.64
C ARG A 53 5.40 -5.89 -5.34
N ILE A 54 4.34 -6.34 -4.69
CA ILE A 54 4.40 -7.22 -3.53
C ILE A 54 4.18 -8.65 -4.02
N GLU A 55 5.13 -9.52 -3.75
CA GLU A 55 4.93 -10.95 -3.94
C GLU A 55 4.07 -11.48 -2.80
N GLY A 56 2.94 -12.08 -3.14
CA GLY A 56 2.00 -12.61 -2.18
C GLY A 56 0.80 -13.23 -2.87
N LYS A 57 0.01 -13.97 -2.10
CA LYS A 57 -1.22 -14.57 -2.59
C LYS A 57 -2.34 -13.53 -2.53
N SER A 58 -2.72 -12.96 -3.66
CA SER A 58 -3.87 -12.08 -3.77
C SER A 58 -5.16 -12.85 -4.06
N LYS A 59 -6.29 -12.15 -4.01
CA LYS A 59 -7.64 -12.72 -4.21
C LYS A 59 -7.73 -13.57 -5.49
N ASP A 60 -7.11 -13.11 -6.57
CA ASP A 60 -7.20 -13.74 -7.89
C ASP A 60 -6.42 -15.08 -7.97
N LYS A 61 -5.44 -15.26 -7.07
CA LYS A 61 -4.60 -16.46 -6.97
C LYS A 61 -4.91 -17.30 -5.71
N ALA A 62 -5.80 -16.81 -4.86
CA ALA A 62 -6.05 -17.37 -3.53
C ALA A 62 -6.50 -18.85 -3.56
N ILE A 63 -7.18 -19.25 -4.63
CA ILE A 63 -7.72 -20.61 -4.80
C ILE A 63 -6.76 -21.51 -5.59
N SER A 64 -5.91 -20.95 -6.46
CA SER A 64 -4.98 -21.69 -7.30
C SER A 64 -3.62 -21.96 -6.66
N GLU A 65 -3.17 -21.07 -5.76
CA GLU A 65 -1.85 -21.17 -5.11
C GLU A 65 -1.99 -21.70 -3.67
N LYS A 66 -1.44 -22.88 -3.40
CA LYS A 66 -1.40 -23.45 -2.06
C LYS A 66 -0.25 -22.84 -1.26
N THR A 67 -0.60 -22.18 -0.16
CA THR A 67 0.33 -21.62 0.84
C THR A 67 -0.20 -21.96 2.22
N LEU A 68 0.67 -21.93 3.25
CA LEU A 68 0.23 -22.05 4.65
C LEU A 68 -0.61 -20.84 5.09
N ALA A 69 -0.36 -19.66 4.49
CA ALA A 69 -1.14 -18.46 4.76
C ALA A 69 -2.59 -18.60 4.23
N PRO A 70 -3.62 -18.28 5.04
CA PRO A 70 -5.01 -18.34 4.62
C PRO A 70 -5.31 -17.22 3.61
N TYR A 71 -6.13 -17.53 2.62
CA TYR A 71 -6.68 -16.59 1.64
C TYR A 71 -5.72 -15.47 1.17
N THR A 72 -5.90 -14.21 1.55
CA THR A 72 -5.03 -13.09 1.13
C THR A 72 -3.93 -12.72 2.11
N SER A 73 -3.83 -13.40 3.26
CA SER A 73 -2.99 -12.96 4.38
C SER A 73 -1.51 -12.81 4.04
N LEU A 74 -1.01 -13.56 3.06
CA LEU A 74 0.38 -13.41 2.62
C LEU A 74 0.61 -12.02 2.00
N PHE A 75 -0.31 -11.53 1.16
CA PHE A 75 -0.20 -10.17 0.61
C PHE A 75 -0.28 -9.11 1.72
N ASP A 76 -1.18 -9.30 2.69
CA ASP A 76 -1.41 -8.32 3.75
C ASP A 76 -0.18 -8.18 4.67
N ILE A 77 0.38 -9.31 5.12
CA ILE A 77 1.58 -9.33 5.98
C ILE A 77 2.81 -8.82 5.23
N SER A 78 3.00 -9.24 3.97
CA SER A 78 4.11 -8.75 3.15
C SER A 78 4.02 -7.25 2.91
N SER A 79 2.82 -6.71 2.68
CA SER A 79 2.62 -5.27 2.50
C SER A 79 2.94 -4.50 3.79
N LEU A 80 2.48 -5.00 4.95
CA LEU A 80 2.79 -4.40 6.25
C LEU A 80 4.31 -4.38 6.50
N SER A 81 5.00 -5.50 6.29
CA SER A 81 6.45 -5.59 6.47
C SER A 81 7.23 -4.61 5.59
N VAL A 82 6.80 -4.40 4.34
CA VAL A 82 7.41 -3.39 3.47
C VAL A 82 7.13 -1.98 3.97
N LEU A 83 5.92 -1.68 4.44
CA LEU A 83 5.56 -0.37 4.99
C LEU A 83 6.37 -0.05 6.27
N ASP A 84 6.53 -1.02 7.16
CA ASP A 84 7.37 -0.86 8.36
C ASP A 84 8.84 -0.61 7.97
N SER A 85 9.33 -1.31 6.94
CA SER A 85 10.69 -1.10 6.42
C SER A 85 10.86 0.31 5.84
N ILE A 86 9.85 0.83 5.13
CA ILE A 86 9.83 2.23 4.66
C ILE A 86 9.84 3.18 5.86
N GLY A 87 9.07 2.90 6.90
CA GLY A 87 9.06 3.65 8.16
C GLY A 87 10.45 3.73 8.78
N ALA A 88 11.14 2.59 8.94
CA ALA A 88 12.49 2.54 9.49
C ALA A 88 13.52 3.33 8.64
N ILE A 89 13.41 3.25 7.31
CA ILE A 89 14.25 4.04 6.40
C ILE A 89 13.97 5.54 6.58
N LEU A 90 12.70 5.94 6.68
CA LEU A 90 12.31 7.32 6.89
C LEU A 90 12.79 7.84 8.25
N MET A 91 12.72 7.04 9.31
CA MET A 91 13.28 7.39 10.62
C MET A 91 14.76 7.73 10.51
N ASN A 92 15.52 6.88 9.83
CA ASN A 92 16.96 7.11 9.62
C ASN A 92 17.23 8.35 8.76
N ILE A 93 16.50 8.56 7.66
CA ILE A 93 16.67 9.72 6.76
C ILE A 93 16.33 11.03 7.48
N LEU A 94 15.29 11.03 8.31
CA LEU A 94 14.75 12.23 8.96
C LEU A 94 15.36 12.47 10.36
N GLY A 95 16.16 11.53 10.87
CA GLY A 95 16.73 11.60 12.21
C GLY A 95 15.68 11.49 13.33
N VAL A 96 14.59 10.75 13.09
CA VAL A 96 13.51 10.52 14.07
C VAL A 96 13.86 9.32 14.94
N SER A 97 13.80 9.49 16.27
CA SER A 97 14.03 8.40 17.23
C SER A 97 12.72 7.76 17.73
N GLU A 98 12.85 6.66 18.46
CA GLU A 98 11.71 6.00 19.14
C GLU A 98 11.04 6.93 20.16
N GLU A 99 11.82 7.72 20.91
CA GLU A 99 11.26 8.71 21.86
C GLU A 99 10.42 9.78 21.16
N ASP A 100 10.74 10.12 19.91
CA ASP A 100 9.95 11.05 19.12
C ASP A 100 8.64 10.44 18.61
N ILE A 101 8.62 9.13 18.37
CA ILE A 101 7.39 8.39 18.04
C ILE A 101 6.50 8.31 19.28
N ASP A 102 7.07 7.93 20.44
CA ASP A 102 6.35 7.81 21.72
C ASP A 102 5.61 9.10 22.10
N LYS A 103 6.27 10.27 21.95
CA LYS A 103 5.65 11.58 22.21
C LYS A 103 4.42 11.90 21.35
N ARG A 104 4.29 11.27 20.17
CA ARG A 104 3.19 11.49 19.22
C ARG A 104 2.18 10.34 19.22
N HIS A 105 2.52 9.21 19.84
CA HIS A 105 1.65 8.06 19.95
C HIS A 105 0.42 8.43 20.79
N ALA A 106 -0.77 7.96 20.37
CA ALA A 106 -1.98 8.19 21.14
C ALA A 106 -1.87 7.43 22.47
N SER A 107 -2.16 8.11 23.59
CA SER A 107 -2.03 7.54 24.94
C SER A 107 -3.37 7.11 25.56
N ILE A 108 -4.48 7.33 24.86
CA ILE A 108 -5.82 6.86 25.23
C ILE A 108 -6.27 5.92 24.11
N GLU A 109 -6.62 4.69 24.48
CA GLU A 109 -7.20 3.68 23.59
C GLU A 109 -8.73 3.74 23.54
#